data_AF-A0AB39EPJ7-F1
#
_entry.id   AF-A0AB39EPJ7-F1
#
_cell.length_a   1.000
_cell.length_b   1.000
_cell.length_c   1.000
_cell.angle_alpha   90.00
_cell.angle_beta   90.00
_cell.angle_gamma   90.00
#
_symmetry.space_group_name_H-M   'P 1'
#
loop_
_entity.id
_entity.type
_entity.pdbx_description
1 polymer ?
#
loop_
_entity_poly.entity_id
_entity_poly.type
_entity_poly.pdbx_seq_one_letter_code
_entity_poly.pdbx_strand_id
1 'polypeptide(L)'
;MSLPENAHGHESAIKTPRQLLITVVLAFLIPIAIIILLVNLVGSSIRAGAGSDAMSEEATAKRIQPVAGFKLVDADAPKVFKTGEQVYQSTCAACHGTGVAGAPKFGDKDAWAKYIQQGYEELVKNAIHGIGAMPPKGGNASLDDFEVARAVVYMTNQSGAQFDEPKEPSGDAAAETAPAAEPAAPAAAAPAQAPKAAEAAQPAAPAQPAAEVSVGEKVYQSVCVTCHSIGLAGAPKFGDKAAWEPYIKSGLDAMLKNAITGVGAMPPRGGSQATDEELKAAIEYMVDAAR
;
A
#
# COMPACT_ATOMS: atom_id res chain seq x y z
N MET A 1 -21.53 25.53 100.71
CA MET A 1 -22.57 24.48 100.72
C MET A 1 -23.71 24.89 99.81
N SER A 2 -24.43 24.03 99.08
CA SER A 2 -24.13 22.71 98.50
C SER A 2 -25.28 22.38 97.55
N LEU A 3 -24.97 21.94 96.32
CA LEU A 3 -25.88 21.14 95.46
C LEU A 3 -26.08 19.75 96.13
N PRO A 4 -27.04 18.86 95.78
CA PRO A 4 -27.81 18.71 94.52
C PRO A 4 -29.26 19.24 94.64
N GLU A 5 -30.31 18.87 93.87
CA GLU A 5 -30.50 17.77 92.91
C GLU A 5 -31.53 18.09 91.80
N ASN A 6 -31.45 17.37 90.67
CA ASN A 6 -32.52 17.29 89.67
C ASN A 6 -33.16 15.89 89.70
N ALA A 7 -34.37 15.77 90.24
CA ALA A 7 -35.14 14.52 90.22
C ALA A 7 -35.71 14.28 88.80
N HIS A 8 -34.88 13.77 87.90
CA HIS A 8 -35.31 13.30 86.59
C HIS A 8 -36.21 12.07 86.75
N GLY A 9 -37.50 12.23 86.49
CA GLY A 9 -38.42 11.10 86.38
C GLY A 9 -38.01 10.21 85.21
N HIS A 10 -37.47 9.03 85.49
CA HIS A 10 -37.16 8.01 84.50
C HIS A 10 -38.44 7.32 83.99
N GLU A 11 -39.28 8.07 83.27
CA GLU A 11 -40.38 7.47 82.50
C GLU A 11 -39.77 6.70 81.32
N SER A 12 -39.76 5.37 81.41
CA SER A 12 -39.25 4.52 80.34
C SER A 12 -40.12 4.69 79.09
N ALA A 13 -39.50 5.14 78.00
CA ALA A 13 -40.18 5.47 76.74
C ALA A 13 -40.88 4.29 76.04
N ILE A 14 -40.83 3.09 76.63
CA ILE A 14 -41.34 1.83 76.11
C ILE A 14 -42.51 1.37 76.99
N LYS A 15 -43.75 1.60 76.54
CA LYS A 15 -44.98 1.34 77.31
C LYS A 15 -45.67 0.02 76.97
N THR A 16 -45.22 -0.70 75.95
CA THR A 16 -45.78 -2.01 75.57
C THR A 16 -44.69 -3.01 75.16
N PRO A 17 -44.91 -4.34 75.32
CA PRO A 17 -43.98 -5.36 74.85
C PRO A 17 -43.69 -5.28 73.34
N ARG A 18 -44.69 -4.85 72.55
CA ARG A 18 -44.55 -4.62 71.11
C ARG A 18 -43.59 -3.47 70.80
N GLN A 19 -43.67 -2.39 71.56
CA GLN A 19 -42.75 -1.25 71.44
C GLN A 19 -41.33 -1.62 71.90
N LEU A 20 -41.18 -2.53 72.87
CA LEU A 20 -39.88 -3.06 73.29
C LEU A 20 -39.22 -3.83 72.13
N LEU A 21 -39.95 -4.77 71.53
CA LEU A 21 -39.46 -5.55 70.38
C LEU A 21 -39.08 -4.65 69.20
N ILE A 22 -39.91 -3.65 68.86
CA ILE A 22 -39.60 -2.70 67.78
C ILE A 22 -38.34 -1.89 68.09
N THR A 23 -38.19 -1.38 69.32
CA THR A 23 -37.02 -0.58 69.72
C THR A 23 -35.74 -1.42 69.70
N VAL A 24 -35.80 -2.67 70.18
CA VAL A 24 -34.65 -3.59 70.13
C VAL A 24 -34.29 -3.93 68.68
N VAL A 25 -35.26 -4.27 67.82
CA VAL A 25 -35.00 -4.58 66.41
C VAL A 25 -34.39 -3.38 65.68
N LEU A 26 -34.90 -2.17 65.89
CA LEU A 26 -34.32 -0.95 65.30
C LEU A 26 -32.92 -0.64 65.86
N ALA A 27 -32.67 -0.88 67.16
CA ALA A 27 -31.36 -0.69 67.77
C ALA A 27 -30.27 -1.64 67.22
N PHE A 28 -30.64 -2.77 66.60
CA PHE A 28 -29.70 -3.62 65.84
C PHE A 28 -29.69 -3.28 64.35
N LEU A 29 -30.85 -3.13 63.71
CA LEU A 29 -30.93 -2.91 62.26
C LEU A 29 -30.39 -1.54 61.82
N ILE A 30 -30.58 -0.47 62.61
CA ILE A 30 -30.09 0.87 62.24
C ILE A 30 -28.56 0.92 62.25
N PRO A 31 -27.84 0.47 63.30
CA PRO A 31 -26.38 0.38 63.25
C PRO A 31 -25.86 -0.54 62.14
N ILE A 32 -26.51 -1.69 61.88
CA ILE A 32 -26.12 -2.59 60.78
C ILE A 32 -26.26 -1.88 59.43
N ALA A 33 -27.37 -1.19 59.18
CA ALA A 33 -27.58 -0.41 57.95
C ALA A 33 -26.58 0.74 57.81
N ILE A 34 -26.25 1.44 58.90
CA ILE A 34 -25.21 2.48 58.92
C ILE A 34 -23.83 1.89 58.63
N ILE A 35 -23.48 0.74 59.22
CA ILE A 35 -22.21 0.05 58.94
C ILE A 35 -22.12 -0.38 57.48
N ILE A 36 -23.18 -0.96 56.91
CA ILE A 36 -23.22 -1.32 55.47
C ILE A 36 -23.07 -0.08 54.60
N LEU A 37 -23.77 1.02 54.92
CA LEU A 37 -23.67 2.29 54.20
C LEU A 37 -22.25 2.87 54.27
N LEU A 38 -21.61 2.84 55.46
CA LEU A 38 -20.24 3.31 55.66
C LEU A 38 -19.20 2.42 54.95
N VAL A 39 -19.37 1.09 54.96
CA VAL A 39 -18.50 0.17 54.21
C VAL A 39 -18.61 0.43 52.71
N ASN A 40 -19.81 0.66 52.19
CA ASN A 40 -20.01 1.04 50.79
C ASN A 40 -19.39 2.41 50.48
N LEU A 41 -19.61 3.42 51.33
CA LEU A 41 -19.07 4.77 51.15
C LEU A 41 -17.53 4.79 51.20
N VAL A 42 -16.92 4.08 52.14
CA VAL A 42 -15.46 3.95 52.27
C VAL A 42 -14.89 3.12 51.12
N GLY A 43 -15.52 2.00 50.76
CA GLY A 43 -15.11 1.17 49.62
C GLY A 43 -15.17 1.91 48.28
N SER A 44 -16.18 2.76 48.07
CA SER A 44 -16.26 3.67 46.92
C SER A 44 -15.19 4.76 46.98
N SER A 45 -14.93 5.35 48.15
CA SER A 45 -13.94 6.41 48.31
C SER A 45 -12.49 5.92 48.12
N ILE A 46 -12.16 4.71 48.58
CA ILE A 46 -10.85 4.08 48.38
C ILE A 46 -10.62 3.76 46.89
N ARG A 47 -11.67 3.44 46.13
CA ARG A 47 -11.59 3.24 44.67
C ARG A 47 -11.50 4.53 43.87
N ALA A 48 -11.78 5.70 44.44
CA ALA A 48 -11.72 6.99 43.77
C ALA A 48 -10.28 7.58 43.65
N GLY A 49 -9.25 6.85 44.06
CA GLY A 49 -7.86 7.23 43.81
C GLY A 49 -7.48 7.11 42.34
N ALA A 50 -6.94 8.16 41.74
CA ALA A 50 -6.54 8.17 40.33
C ALA A 50 -5.51 7.04 40.05
N GLY A 51 -5.93 6.03 39.28
CA GLY A 51 -5.11 4.86 38.95
C GLY A 51 -5.57 3.53 39.57
N SER A 52 -6.59 3.52 40.44
CA SER A 52 -7.22 2.29 40.96
C SER A 52 -7.64 1.31 39.85
N ASP A 53 -8.31 1.83 38.82
CA ASP A 53 -8.77 1.04 37.66
C ASP A 53 -7.64 0.73 36.68
N ALA A 54 -6.44 1.31 36.83
CA ALA A 54 -5.35 1.13 35.87
C ALA A 54 -4.81 -0.31 35.85
N MET A 55 -4.94 -1.03 36.97
CA MET A 55 -4.60 -2.46 37.13
C MET A 55 -5.82 -3.38 37.03
N SER A 56 -7.00 -2.87 36.68
CA SER A 56 -8.17 -3.72 36.45
C SER A 56 -7.94 -4.66 35.26
N GLU A 57 -8.52 -5.85 35.31
CA GLU A 57 -8.46 -6.83 34.22
C GLU A 57 -9.04 -6.25 32.93
N GLU A 58 -10.11 -5.44 33.03
CA GLU A 58 -10.73 -4.72 31.91
C GLU A 58 -9.79 -3.67 31.30
N ALA A 59 -9.17 -2.80 32.10
CA ALA A 59 -8.22 -1.80 31.58
C ALA A 59 -6.93 -2.45 31.04
N THR A 60 -6.58 -3.62 31.55
CA THR A 60 -5.45 -4.43 31.06
C THR A 60 -5.79 -5.05 29.71
N ALA A 61 -6.94 -5.73 29.59
CA ALA A 61 -7.46 -6.26 28.33
C ALA A 61 -7.61 -5.18 27.25
N LYS A 62 -8.05 -3.97 27.64
CA LYS A 62 -8.19 -2.82 26.74
C LYS A 62 -6.86 -2.28 26.20
N ARG A 63 -5.74 -2.52 26.89
CA ARG A 63 -4.37 -2.14 26.46
C ARG A 63 -3.62 -3.28 25.75
N ILE A 64 -4.00 -4.54 26.00
CA ILE A 64 -3.48 -5.71 25.28
C ILE A 64 -4.22 -5.90 23.95
N GLN A 65 -5.35 -5.21 23.72
CA GLN A 65 -5.99 -5.21 22.40
C GLN A 65 -4.99 -4.82 21.30
N PRO A 66 -4.96 -5.57 20.18
CA PRO A 66 -3.99 -5.33 19.13
C PRO A 66 -4.24 -3.97 18.46
N VAL A 67 -3.38 -3.00 18.76
CA VAL A 67 -3.37 -1.65 18.14
C VAL A 67 -3.16 -1.67 16.63
N ALA A 68 -2.72 -2.81 16.10
CA ALA A 68 -2.73 -3.10 14.68
C ALA A 68 -3.59 -4.34 14.42
N GLY A 69 -4.78 -4.11 13.85
CA GLY A 69 -5.60 -5.16 13.25
C GLY A 69 -4.98 -5.67 11.95
N PHE A 70 -3.80 -6.29 12.05
CA PHE A 70 -3.19 -6.97 10.92
C PHE A 70 -4.06 -8.17 10.56
N LYS A 71 -4.88 -8.02 9.52
CA LYS A 71 -5.29 -9.18 8.75
C LYS A 71 -4.02 -9.79 8.17
N LEU A 72 -3.67 -10.98 8.62
CA LEU A 72 -2.78 -11.85 7.86
C LEU A 72 -3.49 -12.10 6.53
N VAL A 73 -3.06 -11.36 5.51
CA VAL A 73 -3.44 -11.66 4.13
C VAL A 73 -2.70 -12.95 3.80
N ASP A 74 -3.47 -14.01 3.59
CA ASP A 74 -2.95 -15.28 3.11
C ASP A 74 -2.14 -15.02 1.82
N ALA A 75 -0.97 -15.66 1.67
CA ALA A 75 -0.12 -15.44 0.51
C ALA A 75 -0.82 -15.86 -0.80
N ASP A 76 -1.79 -16.76 -0.71
CA ASP A 76 -2.61 -17.26 -1.80
C ASP A 76 -4.00 -16.58 -1.87
N ALA A 77 -4.30 -15.58 -1.02
CA ALA A 77 -5.53 -14.81 -1.13
C ALA A 77 -5.48 -13.85 -2.34
N PRO A 78 -6.56 -13.75 -3.14
CA PRO A 78 -6.61 -12.83 -4.26
C PRO A 78 -6.41 -11.39 -3.78
N LYS A 79 -5.44 -10.69 -4.39
CA LYS A 79 -5.08 -9.32 -4.03
C LYS A 79 -6.27 -8.39 -4.22
N VAL A 80 -6.83 -7.90 -3.12
CA VAL A 80 -7.92 -6.91 -3.13
C VAL A 80 -7.33 -5.54 -3.43
N PHE A 81 -7.28 -5.19 -4.72
CA PHE A 81 -6.82 -3.89 -5.19
C PHE A 81 -7.80 -2.76 -4.79
N LYS A 82 -7.28 -1.60 -4.37
CA LYS A 82 -8.07 -0.39 -4.06
C LYS A 82 -8.67 0.24 -5.31
N THR A 83 -9.88 0.79 -5.21
CA THR A 83 -10.52 1.51 -6.32
C THR A 83 -9.77 2.80 -6.64
N GLY A 84 -9.93 3.32 -7.86
CA GLY A 84 -9.30 4.58 -8.28
C GLY A 84 -9.63 5.77 -7.36
N GLU A 85 -10.86 5.82 -6.84
CA GLU A 85 -11.27 6.81 -5.85
C GLU A 85 -10.53 6.66 -4.52
N GLN A 86 -10.40 5.42 -4.00
CA GLN A 86 -9.68 5.17 -2.74
C GLN A 86 -8.20 5.55 -2.84
N VAL A 87 -7.57 5.26 -3.98
CA VAL A 87 -6.18 5.66 -4.27
C VAL A 87 -6.07 7.18 -4.39
N TYR A 88 -7.01 7.83 -5.10
CA TYR A 88 -7.06 9.28 -5.20
C TYR A 88 -7.15 9.94 -3.81
N GLN A 89 -8.13 9.56 -2.99
CA GLN A 89 -8.34 10.14 -1.65
C GLN A 89 -7.16 9.90 -0.71
N SER A 90 -6.53 8.72 -0.77
CA SER A 90 -5.45 8.34 0.15
C SER A 90 -4.05 8.83 -0.25
N THR A 91 -3.85 9.30 -1.48
CA THR A 91 -2.52 9.68 -1.99
C THR A 91 -2.56 10.91 -2.90
N CYS A 92 -3.36 10.89 -3.97
CA CYS A 92 -3.27 11.91 -5.03
C CYS A 92 -3.93 13.26 -4.64
N ALA A 93 -4.99 13.22 -3.82
CA ALA A 93 -5.79 14.39 -3.44
C ALA A 93 -5.00 15.47 -2.70
N ALA A 94 -3.94 15.10 -1.98
CA ALA A 94 -3.07 16.03 -1.26
C ALA A 94 -2.43 17.09 -2.19
N CYS A 95 -2.15 16.74 -3.45
CA CYS A 95 -1.62 17.66 -4.45
C CYS A 95 -2.68 18.08 -5.48
N HIS A 96 -3.46 17.12 -5.99
CA HIS A 96 -4.43 17.39 -7.08
C HIS A 96 -5.77 17.97 -6.61
N GLY A 97 -6.09 17.94 -5.32
CA GLY A 97 -7.31 18.59 -4.81
C GLY A 97 -7.25 20.13 -4.88
N THR A 98 -6.07 20.71 -4.66
CA THR A 98 -5.86 22.17 -4.65
C THR A 98 -4.89 22.67 -5.73
N GLY A 99 -4.21 21.77 -6.45
CA GLY A 99 -3.24 22.10 -7.50
C GLY A 99 -1.87 22.50 -6.96
N VAL A 100 -1.40 21.82 -5.91
CA VAL A 100 -0.08 22.04 -5.29
C VAL A 100 1.01 21.92 -6.34
N ALA A 101 2.02 22.80 -6.29
CA ALA A 101 3.13 22.86 -7.23
C ALA A 101 2.71 22.97 -8.73
N GLY A 102 1.50 23.46 -9.01
CA GLY A 102 0.97 23.56 -10.38
C GLY A 102 0.36 22.27 -10.92
N ALA A 103 0.08 21.28 -10.07
CA ALA A 103 -0.64 20.08 -10.45
C ALA A 103 -2.04 20.42 -11.04
N PRO A 104 -2.51 19.73 -12.08
CA PRO A 104 -3.86 19.92 -12.61
C PRO A 104 -4.89 19.51 -11.56
N LYS A 105 -5.85 20.41 -11.28
CA LYS A 105 -6.85 20.24 -10.24
C LYS A 105 -7.88 19.18 -10.63
N PHE A 106 -8.21 18.27 -9.73
CA PHE A 106 -9.26 17.28 -9.94
C PHE A 106 -10.61 17.97 -10.28
N GLY A 107 -11.24 17.57 -11.39
CA GLY A 107 -12.48 18.16 -11.90
C GLY A 107 -12.31 19.38 -12.82
N ASP A 108 -11.09 19.93 -12.95
CA ASP A 108 -10.80 21.10 -13.78
C ASP A 108 -10.58 20.70 -15.25
N LYS A 109 -11.67 20.69 -16.02
CA LYS A 109 -11.67 20.21 -17.41
C LYS A 109 -10.69 20.96 -18.31
N ASP A 110 -10.53 22.27 -18.11
CA ASP A 110 -9.63 23.09 -18.91
C ASP A 110 -8.16 22.82 -18.57
N ALA A 111 -7.84 22.62 -17.29
CA ALA A 111 -6.50 22.20 -16.87
C ALA A 111 -6.15 20.80 -17.39
N TRP A 112 -7.11 19.87 -17.40
CA TRP A 112 -6.89 18.47 -17.81
C TRP A 112 -6.93 18.23 -19.32
N ALA A 113 -7.63 19.05 -20.11
CA ALA A 113 -7.85 18.81 -21.56
C ALA A 113 -6.57 18.48 -22.34
N LYS A 114 -5.50 19.25 -22.17
CA LYS A 114 -4.21 19.04 -22.86
C LYS A 114 -3.49 17.74 -22.44
N TYR A 115 -3.74 17.25 -21.23
CA TYR A 115 -3.16 16.02 -20.69
C TYR A 115 -4.00 14.81 -21.15
N ILE A 116 -5.33 14.93 -21.15
CA ILE A 116 -6.26 13.93 -21.71
C ILE A 116 -5.95 13.68 -23.21
N GLN A 117 -5.58 14.73 -23.96
CA GLN A 117 -5.14 14.63 -25.36
C GLN A 117 -3.83 13.85 -25.57
N GLN A 118 -3.00 13.66 -24.53
CA GLN A 118 -1.80 12.81 -24.60
C GLN A 118 -2.13 11.31 -24.55
N GLY A 119 -3.39 10.98 -24.19
CA GLY A 119 -3.88 9.61 -24.11
C GLY A 119 -3.67 8.98 -22.73
N TYR A 120 -4.47 7.95 -22.46
CA TYR A 120 -4.50 7.21 -21.20
C TYR A 120 -3.11 6.64 -20.82
N GLU A 121 -2.44 5.95 -21.74
CA GLU A 121 -1.15 5.29 -21.50
C GLU A 121 -0.06 6.26 -21.00
N GLU A 122 0.06 7.44 -21.63
CA GLU A 122 1.06 8.44 -21.23
C GLU A 122 0.72 9.05 -19.87
N LEU A 123 -0.57 9.19 -19.52
CA LEU A 123 -1.00 9.66 -18.20
C LEU A 123 -0.68 8.63 -17.10
N VAL A 124 -0.95 7.35 -17.35
CA VAL A 124 -0.63 6.26 -16.41
C VAL A 124 0.88 6.14 -16.20
N LYS A 125 1.65 6.15 -17.29
CA LYS A 125 3.13 6.16 -17.26
C LYS A 125 3.68 7.33 -16.44
N ASN A 126 3.17 8.55 -16.65
CA ASN A 126 3.60 9.72 -15.88
C ASN A 126 3.16 9.64 -14.40
N ALA A 127 2.03 9.00 -14.09
CA ALA A 127 1.60 8.78 -12.71
C ALA A 127 2.44 7.70 -11.99
N ILE A 128 2.85 6.64 -12.69
CA ILE A 128 3.70 5.56 -12.15
C ILE A 128 5.13 6.07 -11.93
N HIS A 129 5.77 6.65 -12.94
CA HIS A 129 7.17 7.08 -12.87
C HIS A 129 7.40 8.48 -12.28
N GLY A 130 6.34 9.28 -12.14
CA GLY A 130 6.42 10.67 -11.72
C GLY A 130 6.81 11.63 -12.85
N ILE A 131 6.49 12.91 -12.69
CA ILE A 131 6.81 13.96 -13.65
C ILE A 131 7.00 15.32 -12.95
N GLY A 132 8.17 15.93 -13.12
CA GLY A 132 8.49 17.23 -12.51
C GLY A 132 8.40 17.20 -10.99
N ALA A 133 7.43 17.91 -10.43
CA ALA A 133 7.16 17.94 -8.99
C ALA A 133 6.27 16.78 -8.49
N MET A 134 5.70 15.96 -9.38
CA MET A 134 4.90 14.78 -9.02
C MET A 134 5.83 13.57 -8.79
N PRO A 135 5.92 13.02 -7.57
CA PRO A 135 6.74 11.83 -7.30
C PRO A 135 6.13 10.55 -7.91
N PRO A 136 6.94 9.50 -8.13
CA PRO A 136 6.47 8.19 -8.59
C PRO A 136 5.32 7.66 -7.74
N LYS A 137 4.26 7.13 -8.37
CA LYS A 137 3.03 6.63 -7.73
C LYS A 137 2.39 7.63 -6.76
N GLY A 138 2.51 8.92 -7.03
CA GLY A 138 2.05 9.98 -6.12
C GLY A 138 2.77 10.02 -4.77
N GLY A 139 3.95 9.39 -4.66
CA GLY A 139 4.75 9.29 -3.44
C GLY A 139 4.43 8.04 -2.60
N ASN A 140 3.50 7.20 -3.04
CA ASN A 140 3.11 5.99 -2.32
C ASN A 140 3.64 4.73 -3.03
N ALA A 141 4.87 4.34 -2.67
CA ALA A 141 5.54 3.16 -3.24
C ALA A 141 4.82 1.83 -2.96
N SER A 142 3.85 1.79 -2.04
CA SER A 142 3.05 0.61 -1.73
C SER A 142 1.84 0.41 -2.65
N LEU A 143 1.58 1.31 -3.59
CA LEU A 143 0.53 1.15 -4.59
C LEU A 143 0.96 0.21 -5.71
N ASP A 144 0.03 -0.62 -6.17
CA ASP A 144 0.19 -1.36 -7.42
C ASP A 144 0.08 -0.42 -8.64
N ASP A 145 0.72 -0.77 -9.75
CA ASP A 145 0.60 -0.02 -11.01
C ASP A 145 -0.85 -0.04 -11.50
N PHE A 146 -1.57 -1.14 -11.27
CA PHE A 146 -2.99 -1.26 -11.52
C PHE A 146 -3.84 -0.29 -10.67
N GLU A 147 -3.49 -0.12 -9.38
CA GLU A 147 -4.16 0.83 -8.48
C GLU A 147 -3.93 2.28 -8.92
N VAL A 148 -2.71 2.61 -9.36
CA VAL A 148 -2.37 3.92 -9.93
C VAL A 148 -3.13 4.17 -11.23
N ALA A 149 -3.19 3.17 -12.13
CA ALA A 149 -3.92 3.26 -13.38
C ALA A 149 -5.41 3.56 -13.17
N ARG A 150 -6.07 2.86 -12.22
CA ARG A 150 -7.45 3.17 -11.82
C ARG A 150 -7.61 4.58 -11.26
N ALA A 151 -6.64 5.08 -10.49
CA ALA A 151 -6.68 6.44 -9.98
C ALA A 151 -6.62 7.48 -11.12
N VAL A 152 -5.81 7.24 -12.15
CA VAL A 152 -5.76 8.08 -13.35
C VAL A 152 -7.10 8.09 -14.09
N VAL A 153 -7.75 6.94 -14.28
CA VAL A 153 -9.11 6.89 -14.88
C VAL A 153 -10.10 7.71 -14.05
N TYR A 154 -10.15 7.50 -12.74
CA TYR A 154 -11.02 8.25 -11.85
C TYR A 154 -10.79 9.77 -11.94
N MET A 155 -9.54 10.22 -11.90
CA MET A 155 -9.19 11.64 -11.96
C MET A 155 -9.52 12.28 -13.32
N THR A 156 -9.23 11.57 -14.41
CA THR A 156 -9.40 12.08 -15.78
C THR A 156 -10.86 12.09 -16.21
N ASN A 157 -11.64 11.05 -15.88
CA ASN A 157 -13.07 11.00 -16.22
C ASN A 157 -13.87 12.09 -15.49
N GLN A 158 -13.57 12.32 -14.20
CA GLN A 158 -14.15 13.43 -13.44
C GLN A 158 -13.71 14.81 -14.00
N SER A 159 -12.60 14.84 -14.74
CA SER A 159 -12.07 16.03 -15.42
C SER A 159 -12.36 16.05 -16.93
N GLY A 160 -13.34 15.26 -17.41
CA GLY A 160 -13.87 15.34 -18.78
C GLY A 160 -13.34 14.31 -19.78
N ALA A 161 -12.52 13.34 -19.37
CA ALA A 161 -12.24 12.15 -20.17
C ALA A 161 -13.40 11.13 -20.11
N GLN A 162 -13.28 10.06 -20.90
CA GLN A 162 -14.13 8.87 -20.86
C GLN A 162 -13.23 7.64 -21.13
N PHE A 163 -12.20 7.46 -20.32
CA PHE A 163 -11.35 6.27 -20.38
C PHE A 163 -12.03 5.10 -19.66
N ASP A 164 -11.93 3.90 -20.24
CA ASP A 164 -12.41 2.68 -19.60
C ASP A 164 -11.54 2.33 -18.38
N GLU A 165 -12.16 1.73 -17.35
CA GLU A 165 -11.41 1.24 -16.19
C GLU A 165 -10.55 0.04 -16.63
N PRO A 166 -9.23 0.01 -16.30
CA PRO A 166 -8.39 -1.11 -16.67
C PRO A 166 -8.94 -2.40 -16.06
N LYS A 167 -8.88 -3.48 -16.84
CA LYS A 167 -9.30 -4.81 -16.40
C LYS A 167 -8.42 -5.26 -15.24
N GLU A 168 -9.02 -5.73 -14.14
CA GLU A 168 -8.26 -6.32 -13.03
C GLU A 168 -7.39 -7.47 -13.54
N PRO A 169 -6.07 -7.49 -13.22
CA PRO A 169 -5.19 -8.57 -13.63
C PRO A 169 -5.63 -9.85 -12.92
N SER A 170 -6.22 -10.78 -13.70
CA SER A 170 -6.50 -12.13 -13.23
C SER A 170 -5.18 -12.82 -12.88
N GLY A 171 -5.18 -13.69 -11.86
CA GLY A 171 -3.98 -14.39 -11.38
C GLY A 171 -3.25 -15.25 -12.42
N ASP A 172 -3.90 -15.57 -13.55
CA ASP A 172 -3.33 -16.30 -14.70
C ASP A 172 -3.04 -15.41 -15.93
N ALA A 173 -3.35 -14.10 -15.89
CA ALA A 173 -3.36 -13.23 -17.07
C ALA A 173 -2.12 -12.30 -17.15
N ALA A 174 -0.93 -12.90 -17.16
CA ALA A 174 0.33 -12.23 -17.52
C ALA A 174 0.94 -12.77 -18.84
N ALA A 175 0.10 -13.33 -19.72
CA ALA A 175 0.49 -13.76 -21.07
C ALA A 175 -0.73 -13.84 -22.02
N GLU A 176 -1.00 -12.76 -22.75
CA GLU A 176 -1.52 -12.71 -24.14
C GLU A 176 -1.75 -11.23 -24.50
N THR A 177 -0.74 -10.57 -25.08
CA THR A 177 -0.65 -10.28 -26.52
C THR A 177 -1.70 -9.31 -27.06
N ALA A 178 -1.24 -8.11 -27.41
CA ALA A 178 -1.93 -7.26 -28.36
C ALA A 178 -2.02 -7.95 -29.73
N PRO A 179 -3.17 -7.91 -30.43
CA PRO A 179 -3.21 -8.08 -31.87
C PRO A 179 -2.57 -6.85 -32.53
N ALA A 180 -1.69 -7.08 -33.50
CA ALA A 180 -1.03 -5.99 -34.22
C ALA A 180 -2.01 -5.26 -35.17
N ALA A 181 -2.02 -3.93 -35.04
CA ALA A 181 -2.22 -2.87 -36.04
C ALA A 181 -2.97 -3.14 -37.36
N GLU A 182 -3.85 -2.19 -37.72
CA GLU A 182 -3.93 -1.69 -39.09
C GLU A 182 -4.02 -0.14 -39.13
N PRO A 183 -3.12 0.58 -39.84
CA PRO A 183 -3.18 2.02 -40.01
C PRO A 183 -3.79 2.44 -41.37
N ALA A 184 -4.66 3.45 -41.38
CA ALA A 184 -5.27 3.97 -42.61
C ALA A 184 -4.76 5.36 -43.03
N ALA A 185 -3.94 5.39 -44.08
CA ALA A 185 -3.61 6.50 -45.01
C ALA A 185 -3.05 7.84 -44.46
N PRO A 186 -2.05 8.42 -45.15
CA PRO A 186 -2.37 9.30 -46.29
C PRO A 186 -1.76 8.83 -47.63
N ALA A 187 -2.15 9.49 -48.73
CA ALA A 187 -1.97 9.01 -50.11
C ALA A 187 -0.85 9.69 -50.93
N ALA A 188 -0.37 8.95 -51.96
CA ALA A 188 0.39 9.38 -53.15
C ALA A 188 1.88 9.82 -52.95
N ALA A 189 2.85 9.49 -53.81
CA ALA A 189 2.85 8.73 -55.08
C ALA A 189 4.21 8.04 -55.41
N ALA A 190 4.14 6.87 -56.08
CA ALA A 190 4.99 6.26 -57.14
C ALA A 190 6.55 6.45 -57.23
N PRO A 191 7.29 5.53 -57.91
CA PRO A 191 7.14 4.06 -57.97
C PRO A 191 8.47 3.24 -57.93
N ALA A 192 8.34 1.97 -57.53
CA ALA A 192 9.04 0.76 -58.01
C ALA A 192 10.59 0.72 -58.23
N GLN A 193 11.22 -0.25 -57.54
CA GLN A 193 12.17 -1.20 -58.16
C GLN A 193 12.05 -2.58 -57.46
N ALA A 194 12.09 -3.67 -58.23
CA ALA A 194 11.99 -5.04 -57.73
C ALA A 194 13.38 -5.70 -57.65
N PRO A 195 13.52 -6.78 -56.85
CA PRO A 195 13.90 -8.03 -57.52
C PRO A 195 13.24 -9.31 -56.98
N LYS A 196 12.69 -10.09 -57.94
CA LYS A 196 12.92 -11.53 -58.22
C LYS A 196 12.96 -12.57 -57.08
N ALA A 197 12.14 -13.62 -57.23
CA ALA A 197 12.03 -14.77 -56.33
C ALA A 197 12.92 -15.98 -56.67
N ALA A 198 13.19 -16.82 -55.64
CA ALA A 198 13.38 -18.28 -55.62
C ALA A 198 14.05 -18.65 -54.27
N GLU A 199 13.33 -19.10 -53.24
CA GLU A 199 12.79 -20.48 -53.03
C GLU A 199 13.82 -21.48 -52.46
N ALA A 200 13.63 -21.84 -51.19
CA ALA A 200 13.92 -23.15 -50.61
C ALA A 200 13.25 -23.27 -49.24
N ALA A 201 12.40 -24.28 -49.04
CA ALA A 201 11.74 -24.55 -47.76
C ALA A 201 12.25 -25.87 -47.17
N GLN A 202 12.72 -25.84 -45.91
CA GLN A 202 12.77 -26.96 -44.93
C GLN A 202 13.64 -26.56 -43.71
N PRO A 203 13.46 -27.20 -42.55
CA PRO A 203 12.21 -27.56 -41.88
C PRO A 203 12.10 -26.90 -40.49
N ALA A 204 10.91 -26.90 -39.88
CA ALA A 204 10.75 -26.41 -38.52
C ALA A 204 11.49 -27.33 -37.51
N ALA A 205 12.53 -26.80 -36.87
CA ALA A 205 13.10 -27.38 -35.65
C ALA A 205 12.11 -27.17 -34.48
N PRO A 206 12.07 -28.06 -33.48
CA PRO A 206 10.95 -28.14 -32.55
C PRO A 206 10.83 -26.89 -31.69
N ALA A 207 9.58 -26.52 -31.38
CA ALA A 207 9.27 -25.50 -30.38
C ALA A 207 10.00 -25.82 -29.08
N GLN A 208 10.84 -24.88 -28.62
CA GLN A 208 11.43 -24.98 -27.29
C GLN A 208 10.29 -24.89 -26.25
N PRO A 209 10.37 -25.64 -25.13
CA PRO A 209 9.39 -25.50 -24.06
C PRO A 209 9.37 -24.05 -23.58
N ALA A 210 8.18 -23.55 -23.19
CA ALA A 210 8.09 -22.28 -22.49
C ALA A 210 9.01 -22.33 -21.27
N ALA A 211 10.06 -21.51 -21.27
CA ALA A 211 11.00 -21.47 -20.17
C ALA A 211 10.28 -20.98 -18.92
N GLU A 212 10.48 -21.68 -17.79
CA GLU A 212 10.08 -21.18 -16.49
C GLU A 212 10.69 -19.78 -16.29
N VAL A 213 9.87 -18.78 -15.93
CA VAL A 213 10.31 -17.39 -15.79
C VAL A 213 11.51 -17.34 -14.84
N SER A 214 12.68 -17.07 -15.42
CA SER A 214 13.96 -17.29 -14.76
C SER A 214 14.11 -16.36 -13.55
N VAL A 215 14.92 -16.78 -12.58
CA VAL A 215 15.25 -15.92 -11.43
C VAL A 215 15.88 -14.60 -11.91
N GLY A 216 16.72 -14.67 -12.95
CA GLY A 216 17.31 -13.50 -13.57
C GLY A 216 16.30 -12.54 -14.19
N GLU A 217 15.29 -13.07 -14.90
CA GLU A 217 14.19 -12.28 -15.46
C GLU A 217 13.37 -11.59 -14.36
N LYS A 218 13.04 -12.30 -13.28
CA LYS A 218 12.32 -11.73 -12.12
C LYS A 218 13.08 -10.58 -11.48
N VAL A 219 14.39 -10.76 -11.25
CA VAL A 219 15.26 -9.69 -10.71
C VAL A 219 15.35 -8.52 -11.69
N TYR A 220 15.51 -8.78 -12.99
CA TYR A 220 15.51 -7.74 -14.02
C TYR A 220 14.22 -6.91 -13.97
N GLN A 221 13.05 -7.54 -13.98
CA GLN A 221 11.75 -6.86 -13.94
C GLN A 221 11.52 -6.11 -12.62
N SER A 222 12.10 -6.57 -11.51
CA SER A 222 11.92 -5.92 -10.20
C SER A 222 12.63 -4.56 -10.05
N VAL A 223 13.82 -4.41 -10.62
CA VAL A 223 14.68 -3.23 -10.38
C VAL A 223 15.46 -2.74 -11.60
N CYS A 224 15.96 -3.64 -12.45
CA CYS A 224 16.87 -3.27 -13.55
C CYS A 224 16.10 -2.65 -14.73
N VAL A 225 14.87 -3.12 -14.98
CA VAL A 225 14.01 -2.67 -16.09
C VAL A 225 13.77 -1.16 -16.06
N THR A 226 13.66 -0.56 -14.86
CA THR A 226 13.44 0.88 -14.66
C THR A 226 14.45 1.75 -15.40
N CYS A 227 15.72 1.33 -15.43
CA CYS A 227 16.76 2.05 -16.15
C CYS A 227 17.09 1.42 -17.50
N HIS A 228 17.19 0.09 -17.56
CA HIS A 228 17.68 -0.61 -18.75
C HIS A 228 16.62 -0.82 -19.83
N SER A 229 15.32 -0.70 -19.58
CA SER A 229 14.29 -0.82 -20.65
C SER A 229 14.41 0.28 -21.72
N ILE A 230 14.72 1.50 -21.29
CA ILE A 230 14.80 2.70 -22.16
C ILE A 230 16.21 3.30 -22.27
N GLY A 231 17.17 2.81 -21.48
CA GLY A 231 18.52 3.37 -21.40
C GLY A 231 18.62 4.65 -20.57
N LEU A 232 17.84 4.74 -19.49
CA LEU A 232 17.78 5.90 -18.60
C LEU A 232 19.16 6.26 -18.07
N ALA A 233 19.47 7.57 -18.02
CA ALA A 233 20.75 8.11 -17.57
C ALA A 233 22.00 7.51 -18.27
N GLY A 234 21.84 7.00 -19.49
CA GLY A 234 22.94 6.39 -20.27
C GLY A 234 23.17 4.90 -19.97
N ALA A 235 22.24 4.22 -19.30
CA ALA A 235 22.28 2.77 -19.16
C ALA A 235 22.21 2.06 -20.53
N PRO A 236 22.92 0.95 -20.75
CA PRO A 236 22.78 0.17 -21.99
C PRO A 236 21.37 -0.42 -22.06
N LYS A 237 20.67 -0.13 -23.16
CA LYS A 237 19.26 -0.51 -23.36
C LYS A 237 19.12 -2.02 -23.58
N PHE A 238 18.18 -2.65 -22.88
CA PHE A 238 17.87 -4.07 -22.99
C PHE A 238 17.52 -4.45 -24.43
N GLY A 239 18.11 -5.52 -24.93
CA GLY A 239 17.98 -5.96 -26.33
C GLY A 239 18.78 -5.16 -27.37
N ASP A 240 19.46 -4.08 -26.99
CA ASP A 240 20.30 -3.30 -27.92
C ASP A 240 21.68 -3.95 -28.09
N LYS A 241 21.80 -4.80 -29.11
CA LYS A 241 23.03 -5.55 -29.42
C LYS A 241 24.26 -4.65 -29.56
N ALA A 242 24.11 -3.46 -30.15
CA ALA A 242 25.22 -2.53 -30.38
C ALA A 242 25.66 -1.85 -29.07
N ALA A 243 24.71 -1.50 -28.19
CA ALA A 243 25.02 -0.96 -26.87
C ALA A 243 25.65 -2.01 -25.94
N TRP A 244 25.26 -3.29 -26.05
CA TRP A 244 25.75 -4.36 -25.18
C TRP A 244 27.06 -5.01 -25.60
N GLU A 245 27.43 -4.97 -26.88
CA GLU A 245 28.64 -5.62 -27.41
C GLU A 245 29.95 -5.34 -26.61
N PRO A 246 30.25 -4.09 -26.17
CA PRO A 246 31.45 -3.80 -25.37
C PRO A 246 31.41 -4.47 -23.99
N TYR A 247 30.24 -4.55 -23.37
CA TYR A 247 30.05 -5.13 -22.03
C TYR A 247 30.08 -6.65 -22.10
N ILE A 248 29.45 -7.26 -23.12
CA ILE A 248 29.53 -8.71 -23.38
C ILE A 248 30.98 -9.15 -23.56
N LYS A 249 31.81 -8.37 -24.27
CA LYS A 249 33.27 -8.62 -24.41
C LYS A 249 34.04 -8.51 -23.09
N SER A 250 33.55 -7.77 -22.10
CA SER A 250 34.18 -7.68 -20.77
C SER A 250 33.90 -8.89 -19.86
N GLY A 251 32.88 -9.70 -20.20
CA GLY A 251 32.52 -10.90 -19.47
C GLY A 251 31.58 -10.67 -18.28
N LEU A 252 30.87 -11.74 -17.90
CA LEU A 252 29.83 -11.69 -16.86
C LEU A 252 30.34 -11.27 -15.48
N ASP A 253 31.55 -11.70 -15.09
CA ASP A 253 32.09 -11.37 -13.77
C ASP A 253 32.51 -9.89 -13.66
N ALA A 254 32.92 -9.26 -14.77
CA ALA A 254 33.18 -7.82 -14.83
C ALA A 254 31.87 -7.01 -14.74
N MET A 255 30.82 -7.46 -15.44
CA MET A 255 29.49 -6.87 -15.35
C MET A 255 28.88 -7.04 -13.95
N LEU A 256 29.01 -8.21 -13.32
CA LEU A 256 28.57 -8.46 -11.95
C LEU A 256 29.29 -7.56 -10.95
N LYS A 257 30.61 -7.42 -11.06
CA LYS A 257 31.38 -6.52 -10.20
C LYS A 257 30.87 -5.08 -10.30
N ASN A 258 30.66 -4.57 -11.52
CA ASN A 258 30.14 -3.23 -11.75
C ASN A 258 28.70 -3.07 -11.21
N ALA A 259 27.87 -4.11 -11.35
CA ALA A 259 26.51 -4.11 -10.80
C ALA A 259 26.53 -4.08 -9.26
N ILE A 260 27.39 -4.85 -8.61
CA ILE A 260 27.54 -4.87 -7.15
C ILE A 260 28.03 -3.50 -6.64
N THR A 261 29.07 -2.92 -7.24
CA THR A 261 29.64 -1.64 -6.76
C THR A 261 28.84 -0.41 -7.20
N GLY A 262 28.00 -0.54 -8.23
CA GLY A 262 27.45 0.59 -8.98
C GLY A 262 28.47 1.17 -9.97
N VAL A 263 27.96 1.88 -10.97
CA VAL A 263 28.78 2.58 -11.99
C VAL A 263 28.01 3.77 -12.58
N GLY A 264 28.60 4.96 -12.54
CA GLY A 264 27.95 6.19 -13.03
C GLY A 264 26.64 6.47 -12.28
N ALA A 265 25.52 6.44 -13.00
CA ALA A 265 24.18 6.60 -12.44
C ALA A 265 23.54 5.28 -11.94
N MET A 266 24.17 4.12 -12.19
CA MET A 266 23.71 2.83 -11.69
C MET A 266 24.08 2.69 -10.19
N PRO A 267 23.10 2.57 -9.27
CA PRO A 267 23.40 2.40 -7.84
C PRO A 267 23.99 1.01 -7.54
N PRO A 268 24.66 0.84 -6.38
CA PRO A 268 25.12 -0.47 -5.91
C PRO A 268 24.01 -1.52 -5.93
N ARG A 269 24.35 -2.73 -6.38
CA ARG A 269 23.44 -3.87 -6.65
C ARG A 269 22.25 -3.54 -7.56
N GLY A 270 22.33 -2.47 -8.35
CA GLY A 270 21.18 -1.96 -9.12
C GLY A 270 20.00 -1.50 -8.23
N GLY A 271 20.23 -1.24 -6.94
CA GLY A 271 19.17 -0.99 -5.95
C GLY A 271 18.44 -2.24 -5.46
N SER A 272 18.89 -3.45 -5.84
CA SER A 272 18.30 -4.71 -5.39
C SER A 272 18.87 -5.21 -4.07
N GLN A 273 18.06 -6.00 -3.36
CA GLN A 273 18.46 -6.83 -2.22
C GLN A 273 18.73 -8.29 -2.63
N ALA A 274 18.78 -8.59 -3.94
CA ALA A 274 19.03 -9.92 -4.48
C ALA A 274 20.45 -10.41 -4.12
N THR A 275 20.68 -11.73 -4.11
CA THR A 275 22.02 -12.31 -3.87
C THR A 275 22.96 -12.07 -5.06
N ASP A 276 24.25 -12.39 -4.93
CA ASP A 276 25.22 -12.23 -6.02
C ASP A 276 24.91 -13.20 -7.18
N GLU A 277 24.40 -14.39 -6.87
CA GLU A 277 23.96 -15.39 -7.84
C GLU A 277 22.70 -14.93 -8.60
N GLU A 278 21.72 -14.39 -7.88
CA GLU A 278 20.49 -13.83 -8.45
C GLU A 278 20.78 -12.61 -9.34
N LEU A 279 21.69 -11.74 -8.90
CA LEU A 279 22.16 -10.59 -9.66
C LEU A 279 22.95 -11.02 -10.91
N LYS A 280 23.76 -12.09 -10.81
CA LYS A 280 24.46 -12.68 -11.97
C LYS A 280 23.48 -13.26 -12.98
N ALA A 281 22.46 -13.99 -12.53
CA ALA A 281 21.40 -14.51 -13.39
C ALA A 281 20.64 -13.39 -14.11
N ALA A 282 20.41 -12.25 -13.44
CA ALA A 282 19.77 -11.08 -14.07
C ALA A 282 20.64 -10.47 -15.18
N ILE A 283 21.95 -10.39 -14.96
CA ILE A 283 22.91 -9.92 -15.97
C ILE A 283 22.98 -10.91 -17.14
N GLU A 284 22.96 -12.21 -16.88
CA GLU A 284 22.91 -13.26 -17.92
C GLU A 284 21.66 -13.12 -18.80
N TYR A 285 20.48 -12.94 -18.20
CA TYR A 285 19.23 -12.66 -18.93
C TYR A 285 19.32 -11.40 -19.82
N MET A 286 19.90 -10.30 -19.32
CA MET A 286 20.09 -9.07 -20.09
C MET A 286 21.10 -9.23 -21.24
N VAL A 287 22.16 -10.01 -21.02
CA VAL A 287 23.17 -10.33 -22.03
C VAL A 287 22.57 -11.22 -23.12
N ASP A 288 21.78 -12.24 -22.76
CA ASP A 288 21.16 -13.15 -23.71
C ASP A 288 20.11 -12.46 -24.58
N ALA A 289 19.34 -11.53 -24.01
CA ALA A 289 18.44 -10.67 -24.79
C ALA A 289 19.18 -9.76 -25.81
N ALA A 290 20.47 -9.49 -25.60
CA ALA A 290 21.28 -8.60 -26.45
C ALA A 290 22.31 -9.35 -27.33
N ARG A 291 22.23 -10.69 -27.43
CA ARG A 291 23.00 -11.53 -28.36
C ARG A 291 22.29 -11.69 -29.69
#